data_AF-A0A842YKD3-F1
#
_entry.id   AF-A0A842YKD3-F1
#
_cell.length_a   1.000
_cell.length_b   1.000
_cell.length_c   1.000
_cell.angle_alpha   90.00
_cell.angle_beta   90.00
_cell.angle_gamma   90.00
#
_symmetry.space_group_name_H-M   'P 1'
#
loop_
_entity.id
_entity.type
_entity.pdbx_description
1 polymer ?
#
loop_
_entity_poly.entity_id
_entity_poly.type
_entity_poly.pdbx_seq_one_letter_code
_entity_poly.pdbx_strand_id
1 'polypeptide(L)'
;MDSMPGVDLVLLHAPSVYDFRKRPTMHGPISDVVPSTPVFEMYPLGFVSMVGYLEQNGYKARIVNLAVKMLKNPKFDVEQFIKRLDAKVFGFDLHWLPHAAGSLDLAEIVKKHHPDAPILLGGLSASYFHEEIIEYFPQIDYILRGDTTEKPLLDLMNHISAGKEPENVENLTWRTKDGRKRINPMTFVPTEMDDLWIDYGEVIKLVLRHRDLESTLPYESFMSYPFTAVLTCKGCAYNCITCGGSCYAFKNSFNRDGPAHKSAEKLVEEINV
;
A
#
# COMPACT_ATOMS: atom_id res chain seq x y z
N MET A 1 25.09 -14.06 8.82
CA MET A 1 24.32 -13.62 7.63
C MET A 1 22.90 -14.03 7.93
N ASP A 2 22.19 -13.18 8.66
CA ASP A 2 20.88 -13.54 9.21
C ASP A 2 19.86 -13.35 8.10
N SER A 3 19.48 -14.45 7.44
CA SER A 3 18.30 -14.47 6.57
C SER A 3 17.11 -14.04 7.40
N MET A 4 16.45 -12.95 7.02
CA MET A 4 15.21 -12.52 7.66
C MET A 4 14.19 -13.67 7.58
N PRO A 5 13.35 -13.89 8.60
CA PRO A 5 12.31 -14.91 8.53
C PRO A 5 11.41 -14.62 7.32
N GLY A 6 11.22 -15.62 6.45
CA GLY A 6 10.47 -15.46 5.20
C GLY A 6 9.09 -14.84 5.43
N VAL A 7 8.84 -13.74 4.72
CA VAL A 7 7.59 -12.97 4.77
C VAL A 7 6.77 -13.32 3.53
N ASP A 8 5.45 -13.39 3.64
CA ASP A 8 4.59 -13.66 2.49
C ASP A 8 4.39 -12.40 1.64
N LEU A 9 4.21 -11.24 2.28
CA LEU A 9 4.06 -9.93 1.61
C LEU A 9 4.89 -8.83 2.31
N VAL A 10 5.74 -8.15 1.57
CA VAL A 10 6.38 -6.90 2.03
C VAL A 10 5.76 -5.71 1.31
N LEU A 11 5.09 -4.84 2.07
CA LEU A 11 4.55 -3.56 1.62
C LEU A 11 5.63 -2.48 1.75
N LEU A 12 6.18 -2.04 0.63
CA LEU A 12 7.18 -0.99 0.50
C LEU A 12 6.49 0.36 0.27
N HIS A 13 6.64 1.28 1.22
CA HIS A 13 6.24 2.67 0.99
C HIS A 13 7.39 3.47 0.40
N ALA A 14 7.16 4.01 -0.80
CA ALA A 14 8.15 4.74 -1.58
C ALA A 14 8.10 6.25 -1.26
N PRO A 15 9.24 6.97 -1.35
CA PRO A 15 9.19 8.43 -1.43
C PRO A 15 8.49 8.87 -2.71
N SER A 16 8.13 10.15 -2.82
CA SER A 16 7.58 10.72 -4.06
C SER A 16 8.49 10.51 -5.28
N VAL A 17 9.79 10.75 -5.10
CA VAL A 17 10.82 10.56 -6.13
C VAL A 17 11.99 9.77 -5.57
N TYR A 18 12.34 8.66 -6.23
CA TYR A 18 13.57 7.93 -5.95
C TYR A 18 14.66 8.32 -6.98
N ASP A 19 15.87 8.75 -6.61
CA ASP A 19 16.40 9.03 -5.28
C ASP A 19 16.47 10.55 -5.04
N PHE A 20 15.56 11.07 -4.21
CA PHE A 20 15.48 12.51 -3.86
C PHE A 20 16.77 13.07 -3.24
N ARG A 21 17.68 12.22 -2.74
CA ARG A 21 18.95 12.66 -2.16
C ARG A 21 19.98 13.07 -3.23
N LYS A 22 19.77 12.65 -4.49
CA LYS A 22 20.69 12.90 -5.61
C LYS A 22 20.28 14.07 -6.49
N ARG A 23 19.06 14.59 -6.34
CA ARG A 23 18.52 15.65 -7.20
C ARG A 23 17.98 16.78 -6.33
N PRO A 24 18.38 18.04 -6.56
CA PRO A 24 17.72 19.17 -5.91
C PRO A 24 16.27 19.26 -6.43
N THR A 25 15.30 18.94 -5.59
CA THR A 25 13.87 19.07 -5.88
C THR A 25 13.34 20.40 -5.36
N MET A 26 12.76 21.20 -6.26
CA MET A 26 11.90 22.32 -5.88
C MET A 26 10.56 21.72 -5.42
N HIS A 27 10.42 21.58 -4.11
CA HIS A 27 9.17 21.12 -3.52
C HIS A 27 8.14 22.25 -3.58
N GLY A 28 7.15 22.11 -4.47
CA GLY A 28 6.02 23.03 -4.54
C GLY A 28 5.17 22.99 -3.25
N PRO A 29 4.11 23.82 -3.14
CA PRO A 29 3.27 23.93 -1.94
C PRO A 29 2.31 22.74 -1.76
N ILE A 30 2.81 21.51 -1.85
CA ILE A 30 2.02 20.28 -1.86
C ILE A 30 1.94 19.64 -0.45
N SER A 31 2.80 20.08 0.50
CA SER A 31 3.04 19.37 1.77
C SER A 31 2.26 19.92 2.99
N ASP A 32 1.33 20.87 2.82
CA ASP A 32 0.84 21.69 3.96
C ASP A 32 -0.34 21.09 4.75
N VAL A 33 -0.86 19.91 4.39
CA VAL A 33 -2.12 19.37 4.95
C VAL A 33 -2.01 17.99 5.63
N VAL A 34 -0.84 17.36 5.55
CA VAL A 34 -0.53 16.07 6.20
C VAL A 34 0.87 16.22 6.80
N PRO A 35 1.18 15.66 7.98
CA PRO A 35 2.50 15.76 8.62
C PRO A 35 3.52 14.86 7.90
N SER A 36 3.66 15.08 6.61
CA SER A 36 4.73 14.57 5.78
C SER A 36 5.64 15.74 5.42
N THR A 37 6.92 15.46 5.23
CA THR A 37 7.78 16.33 4.45
C THR A 37 7.34 16.30 2.97
N PRO A 38 7.91 17.15 2.11
CA PRO A 38 7.68 17.07 0.67
C PRO A 38 8.11 15.75 -0.01
N VAL A 39 8.77 14.86 0.72
CA VAL A 39 9.07 13.49 0.29
C VAL A 39 7.84 12.57 0.36
N PHE A 40 6.77 13.01 1.03
CA PHE A 40 5.52 12.27 1.26
C PHE A 40 5.73 10.98 2.05
N GLU A 41 6.57 10.98 3.10
CA GLU A 41 6.93 9.76 3.82
C GLU A 41 5.82 9.15 4.70
N MET A 42 4.64 9.75 4.77
CA MET A 42 3.50 9.22 5.51
C MET A 42 2.80 8.12 4.70
N TYR A 43 2.98 6.86 5.08
CA TYR A 43 2.29 5.75 4.40
C TYR A 43 0.76 5.78 4.65
N PRO A 44 -0.05 5.25 3.72
CA PRO A 44 -1.50 5.23 3.89
C PRO A 44 -1.95 4.24 4.96
N LEU A 45 -3.00 4.59 5.71
CA LEU A 45 -3.60 3.73 6.75
C LEU A 45 -4.03 2.36 6.24
N GLY A 46 -4.32 2.25 4.94
CA GLY A 46 -4.60 0.97 4.28
C GLY A 46 -3.50 -0.07 4.46
N PHE A 47 -2.22 0.33 4.59
CA PHE A 47 -1.13 -0.61 4.90
C PHE A 47 -1.33 -1.29 6.26
N VAL A 48 -1.70 -0.53 7.28
CA VAL A 48 -1.96 -1.07 8.63
C VAL A 48 -3.12 -2.05 8.58
N SER A 49 -4.22 -1.67 7.93
CA SER A 49 -5.39 -2.54 7.80
C SER A 49 -5.09 -3.81 7.00
N MET A 50 -4.40 -3.71 5.86
CA MET A 50 -4.03 -4.86 5.04
C MET A 50 -3.09 -5.83 5.77
N VAL A 51 -2.10 -5.32 6.52
CA VAL A 51 -1.22 -6.20 7.31
C VAL A 51 -1.99 -6.87 8.44
N GLY A 52 -2.80 -6.13 9.20
CA GLY A 52 -3.62 -6.72 10.26
C GLY A 52 -4.56 -7.81 9.72
N TYR A 53 -5.24 -7.52 8.60
CA TYR A 53 -6.15 -8.47 7.96
C TYR A 53 -5.44 -9.74 7.48
N LEU A 54 -4.26 -9.61 6.86
CA LEU A 54 -3.47 -10.76 6.39
C LEU A 54 -2.93 -11.61 7.56
N GLU A 55 -2.42 -10.98 8.62
CA GLU A 55 -1.91 -11.67 9.82
C GLU A 55 -3.01 -12.47 10.52
N GLN A 56 -4.21 -11.90 10.64
CA GLN A 56 -5.39 -12.60 11.18
C GLN A 56 -5.79 -13.81 10.33
N ASN A 57 -5.46 -13.80 9.03
CA ASN A 57 -5.74 -14.89 8.09
C ASN A 57 -4.51 -15.79 7.82
N GLY A 58 -3.50 -15.75 8.70
CA GLY A 58 -2.38 -16.71 8.70
C GLY A 58 -1.23 -16.37 7.75
N TYR A 59 -1.26 -15.22 7.08
CA TYR A 59 -0.16 -14.72 6.26
C TYR A 59 0.77 -13.83 7.07
N LYS A 60 2.07 -13.88 6.79
CA LYS A 60 3.04 -12.96 7.38
C LYS A 60 3.23 -11.77 6.47
N ALA A 61 2.83 -10.58 6.92
CA ALA A 61 2.99 -9.35 6.16
C ALA A 61 3.87 -8.34 6.91
N ARG A 62 4.53 -7.45 6.19
CA ARG A 62 5.44 -6.45 6.78
C ARG A 62 5.36 -5.13 6.03
N ILE A 63 5.36 -4.03 6.78
CA ILE A 63 5.54 -2.68 6.22
C ILE A 63 7.03 -2.32 6.26
N VAL A 64 7.51 -1.69 5.19
CA VAL A 64 8.82 -1.03 5.13
C VAL A 64 8.65 0.35 4.51
N ASN A 65 8.78 1.37 5.34
CA ASN A 65 8.79 2.76 4.95
C ASN A 65 10.19 3.18 4.47
N LEU A 66 10.45 3.02 3.17
CA LEU A 66 11.74 3.36 2.57
C LEU A 66 11.98 4.88 2.62
N ALA A 67 10.93 5.69 2.48
CA ALA A 67 11.01 7.14 2.58
C ALA A 67 11.56 7.59 3.95
N VAL A 68 11.01 7.07 5.05
CA VAL A 68 11.51 7.36 6.41
C VAL A 68 12.96 6.90 6.59
N LYS A 69 13.33 5.70 6.12
CA LYS A 69 14.72 5.23 6.24
C LYS A 69 15.71 6.14 5.50
N MET A 70 15.32 6.64 4.32
CA MET A 70 16.13 7.57 3.53
C MET A 70 16.25 8.94 4.19
N LEU A 71 15.18 9.44 4.82
CA LEU A 71 15.19 10.70 5.57
C LEU A 71 16.09 10.62 6.81
N LYS A 72 15.91 9.58 7.63
CA LYS A 72 16.66 9.40 8.89
C LYS A 72 18.12 9.05 8.69
N ASN A 73 18.47 8.42 7.56
CA ASN A 73 19.85 8.06 7.24
C ASN A 73 20.20 8.42 5.79
N PRO A 74 20.86 9.57 5.56
CA PRO A 74 21.29 9.99 4.22
C PRO A 74 22.20 9.00 3.49
N LYS A 75 22.90 8.12 4.23
CA LYS A 75 23.78 7.07 3.69
C LYS A 75 23.08 5.71 3.54
N PHE A 76 21.77 5.63 3.79
CA PHE A 76 21.02 4.38 3.66
C PHE A 76 21.04 3.87 2.22
N ASP A 77 21.58 2.67 2.03
CA ASP A 77 21.59 2.00 0.74
C ASP A 77 20.29 1.23 0.54
N VAL A 78 19.36 1.83 -0.22
CA VAL A 78 18.03 1.30 -0.51
C VAL A 78 18.13 0.02 -1.32
N GLU A 79 19.00 0.00 -2.33
CA GLU A 79 19.14 -1.15 -3.23
C GLU A 79 19.73 -2.36 -2.48
N GLN A 80 20.76 -2.14 -1.68
CA GLN A 80 21.34 -3.18 -0.83
C GLN A 80 20.39 -3.64 0.27
N PHE A 81 19.47 -2.79 0.74
CA PHE A 81 18.40 -3.19 1.64
C PHE A 81 17.35 -4.07 0.94
N ILE A 82 16.83 -3.62 -0.22
CA ILE A 82 15.87 -4.38 -1.04
C ILE A 82 16.43 -5.77 -1.36
N LYS A 83 17.69 -5.86 -1.79
CA LYS A 83 18.37 -7.13 -2.09
C LYS A 83 18.34 -8.14 -0.94
N ARG A 84 18.32 -7.69 0.32
CA ARG A 84 18.31 -8.57 1.50
C ARG A 84 16.92 -8.97 1.97
N LEU A 85 15.87 -8.32 1.46
CA LEU A 85 14.51 -8.69 1.81
C LEU A 85 14.20 -10.08 1.26
N ASP A 86 13.57 -10.92 2.08
CA ASP A 86 13.12 -12.25 1.70
C ASP A 86 11.59 -12.27 1.80
N ALA A 87 10.93 -12.14 0.65
CA ALA A 87 9.48 -12.05 0.54
C ALA A 87 8.96 -12.78 -0.69
N LYS A 88 7.80 -13.43 -0.57
CA LYS A 88 7.14 -14.06 -1.73
C LYS A 88 6.53 -13.03 -2.67
N VAL A 89 6.00 -11.93 -2.15
CA VAL A 89 5.36 -10.85 -2.91
C VAL A 89 5.86 -9.51 -2.37
N PHE A 90 6.08 -8.55 -3.28
CA PHE A 90 6.38 -7.16 -2.93
C PHE A 90 5.19 -6.27 -3.34
N GLY A 91 4.70 -5.47 -2.40
CA GLY A 91 3.61 -4.54 -2.64
C GLY A 91 4.07 -3.10 -2.53
N PHE A 92 3.48 -2.19 -3.31
CA PHE A 92 3.66 -0.75 -3.21
C PHE A 92 2.32 -0.05 -3.08
N ASP A 93 2.25 0.98 -2.24
CA ASP A 93 1.17 1.93 -2.34
C ASP A 93 1.45 2.93 -3.47
N LEU A 94 0.42 3.11 -4.30
CA LEU A 94 0.27 4.25 -5.17
C LEU A 94 -1.13 4.83 -4.88
N HIS A 95 -1.29 5.27 -3.63
CA HIS A 95 -2.52 5.90 -3.18
C HIS A 95 -2.62 7.32 -3.72
N TRP A 96 -1.59 8.13 -3.51
CA TRP A 96 -1.47 9.50 -4.03
C TRP A 96 -0.52 9.55 -5.23
N LEU A 97 -0.89 10.30 -6.27
CA LEU A 97 -0.13 10.44 -7.51
C LEU A 97 1.33 10.91 -7.32
N PRO A 98 1.70 11.72 -6.31
CA PRO A 98 3.10 12.06 -6.05
C PRO A 98 4.04 10.87 -5.88
N HIS A 99 3.55 9.68 -5.50
CA HIS A 99 4.36 8.47 -5.36
C HIS A 99 4.59 7.72 -6.67
N ALA A 100 4.00 8.14 -7.79
CA ALA A 100 4.06 7.39 -9.05
C ALA A 100 5.51 7.09 -9.48
N ALA A 101 6.37 8.11 -9.50
CA ALA A 101 7.77 7.93 -9.86
C ALA A 101 8.50 7.01 -8.87
N GLY A 102 8.45 7.32 -7.57
CA GLY A 102 9.16 6.53 -6.56
C GLY A 102 8.71 5.06 -6.47
N SER A 103 7.40 4.79 -6.51
CA SER A 103 6.88 3.42 -6.43
C SER A 103 7.25 2.60 -7.68
N LEU A 104 7.19 3.19 -8.88
CA LEU A 104 7.53 2.50 -10.12
C LEU A 104 9.05 2.28 -10.28
N ASP A 105 9.87 3.29 -9.94
CA ASP A 105 11.33 3.19 -9.97
C ASP A 105 11.83 2.13 -8.98
N LEU A 106 11.27 2.10 -7.76
CA LEU A 106 11.64 1.10 -6.76
C LEU A 106 11.14 -0.30 -7.12
N ALA A 107 10.00 -0.44 -7.80
CA ALA A 107 9.54 -1.72 -8.31
C ALA A 107 10.52 -2.32 -9.34
N GLU A 108 11.16 -1.49 -10.19
CA GLU A 108 12.23 -1.97 -11.09
C GLU A 108 13.43 -2.50 -10.31
N ILE A 109 13.79 -1.83 -9.22
CA ILE A 109 14.90 -2.28 -8.35
C ILE A 109 14.54 -3.58 -7.64
N VAL A 110 13.27 -3.75 -7.22
CA VAL A 110 12.80 -5.04 -6.70
C VAL A 110 12.97 -6.12 -7.77
N LYS A 111 12.48 -5.94 -9.01
CA LYS A 111 12.67 -6.92 -10.09
C LYS A 111 14.13 -7.19 -10.42
N LYS A 112 15.02 -6.19 -10.30
CA LYS A 112 16.45 -6.37 -10.52
C LYS A 112 17.08 -7.37 -9.54
N HIS A 113 16.66 -7.36 -8.27
CA HIS A 113 17.22 -8.25 -7.23
C HIS A 113 16.37 -9.49 -6.97
N HIS A 114 15.08 -9.43 -7.31
CA HIS A 114 14.07 -10.48 -7.10
C HIS A 114 13.26 -10.67 -8.40
N PRO A 115 13.87 -11.19 -9.48
CA PRO A 115 13.26 -11.21 -10.81
C PRO A 115 11.95 -12.00 -10.89
N ASP A 116 11.84 -13.05 -10.10
CA ASP A 116 10.67 -13.94 -10.07
C ASP A 116 9.59 -13.50 -9.08
N ALA A 117 9.88 -12.52 -8.22
CA ALA A 117 8.93 -12.10 -7.19
C ALA A 117 7.79 -11.29 -7.83
N PRO A 118 6.52 -11.64 -7.61
CA PRO A 118 5.41 -10.84 -8.09
C PRO A 118 5.38 -9.47 -7.40
N ILE A 119 5.06 -8.44 -8.17
CA ILE A 119 4.89 -7.08 -7.68
C ILE A 119 3.42 -6.65 -7.77
N LEU A 120 2.90 -6.21 -6.64
CA LEU A 120 1.55 -5.71 -6.45
C LEU A 120 1.56 -4.19 -6.25
N LEU A 121 0.71 -3.46 -6.98
CA LEU A 121 0.36 -2.07 -6.67
C LEU A 121 -1.07 -1.98 -6.14
N GLY A 122 -1.33 -0.98 -5.30
CA GLY A 122 -2.68 -0.67 -4.83
C GLY A 122 -2.83 0.78 -4.42
N GLY A 123 -4.07 1.20 -4.18
CA GLY A 123 -4.41 2.58 -3.81
C GLY A 123 -5.15 3.32 -4.91
N LEU A 124 -5.65 4.53 -4.60
CA LEU A 124 -6.56 5.27 -5.47
C LEU A 124 -5.92 5.61 -6.82
N SER A 125 -4.69 6.11 -6.83
CA SER A 125 -4.01 6.49 -8.08
C SER A 125 -3.69 5.25 -8.93
N ALA A 126 -3.21 4.15 -8.32
CA ALA A 126 -3.07 2.87 -9.02
C ALA A 126 -4.39 2.37 -9.61
N SER A 127 -5.50 2.59 -8.90
CA SER A 127 -6.84 2.20 -9.35
C SER A 127 -7.31 3.03 -10.54
N TYR A 128 -7.05 4.34 -10.55
CA TYR A 128 -7.37 5.22 -11.69
C TYR A 128 -6.62 4.85 -12.96
N PHE A 129 -5.32 4.57 -12.84
CA PHE A 129 -4.41 4.38 -13.97
C PHE A 129 -4.03 2.91 -14.17
N HIS A 130 -4.87 1.97 -13.72
CA HIS A 130 -4.51 0.56 -13.65
C HIS A 130 -4.21 -0.03 -15.03
N GLU A 131 -4.89 0.44 -16.07
CA GLU A 131 -4.72 -0.02 -17.43
C GLU A 131 -3.40 0.45 -18.03
N GLU A 132 -3.06 1.72 -17.84
CA GLU A 132 -1.81 2.30 -18.29
C GLU A 132 -0.62 1.74 -17.52
N ILE A 133 -0.76 1.60 -16.20
CA ILE A 133 0.32 1.08 -15.35
C ILE A 133 0.68 -0.35 -15.79
N ILE A 134 -0.31 -1.24 -15.91
CA ILE A 134 -0.04 -2.63 -16.30
C ILE A 134 0.39 -2.74 -17.77
N GLU A 135 0.03 -1.80 -18.64
CA GLU A 135 0.48 -1.82 -20.04
C GLU A 135 1.95 -1.36 -20.17
N TYR A 136 2.31 -0.25 -19.53
CA TYR A 136 3.60 0.41 -19.75
C TYR A 136 4.71 0.01 -18.78
N PHE A 137 4.39 -0.55 -17.61
CA PHE A 137 5.37 -0.90 -16.59
C PHE A 137 5.44 -2.44 -16.43
N PRO A 138 6.33 -3.12 -17.18
CA PRO A 138 6.41 -4.58 -17.19
C PRO A 138 6.83 -5.17 -15.85
N GLN A 139 7.44 -4.38 -14.97
CA GLN A 139 7.80 -4.80 -13.61
C GLN A 139 6.58 -5.04 -12.71
N ILE A 140 5.39 -4.55 -13.07
CA ILE A 140 4.17 -4.70 -12.29
C ILE A 140 3.37 -5.90 -12.80
N ASP A 141 2.99 -6.79 -11.87
CA ASP A 141 2.26 -8.03 -12.15
C ASP A 141 0.78 -7.91 -11.76
N TYR A 142 0.50 -7.23 -10.65
CA TYR A 142 -0.83 -7.12 -10.06
C TYR A 142 -1.16 -5.68 -9.66
N ILE A 143 -2.41 -5.27 -9.86
CA ILE A 143 -2.96 -3.99 -9.41
C ILE A 143 -4.32 -4.26 -8.76
N LEU A 144 -4.39 -4.13 -7.43
CA LEU A 144 -5.66 -4.20 -6.71
C LEU A 144 -6.34 -2.85 -6.71
N ARG A 145 -7.60 -2.82 -7.18
CA ARG A 145 -8.35 -1.58 -7.41
C ARG A 145 -9.39 -1.34 -6.33
N GLY A 146 -9.64 -0.06 -6.07
CA GLY A 146 -10.62 0.42 -5.11
C GLY A 146 -9.99 0.97 -3.84
N ASP A 147 -10.85 1.39 -2.92
CA ASP A 147 -10.49 1.94 -1.62
C ASP A 147 -10.47 0.90 -0.49
N THR A 148 -11.10 -0.24 -0.73
CA THR A 148 -11.15 -1.39 0.18
C THR A 148 -10.75 -2.64 -0.59
N THR A 149 -9.60 -3.21 -0.21
CA THR A 149 -8.93 -4.28 -0.97
C THR A 149 -8.45 -5.41 -0.07
N GLU A 150 -8.77 -5.40 1.22
CA GLU A 150 -8.27 -6.33 2.23
C GLU A 150 -8.67 -7.78 1.90
N LYS A 151 -9.95 -8.01 1.58
CA LYS A 151 -10.42 -9.33 1.12
C LYS A 151 -9.88 -9.72 -0.27
N PRO A 152 -9.97 -8.87 -1.32
CA PRO A 152 -9.32 -9.15 -2.61
C PRO A 152 -7.82 -9.46 -2.50
N LEU A 153 -7.11 -8.80 -1.57
CA LEU A 153 -5.70 -9.06 -1.29
C LEU A 153 -5.52 -10.47 -0.71
N LEU A 154 -6.32 -10.86 0.27
CA LEU A 154 -6.28 -12.21 0.82
C LEU A 154 -6.54 -13.26 -0.28
N ASP A 155 -7.54 -13.04 -1.13
CA ASP A 155 -7.85 -13.93 -2.25
C ASP A 155 -6.69 -14.01 -3.26
N LEU A 156 -6.03 -12.89 -3.56
CA LEU A 156 -4.84 -12.86 -4.39
C LEU A 156 -3.69 -13.66 -3.75
N MET A 157 -3.40 -13.46 -2.47
CA MET A 157 -2.36 -14.19 -1.76
C MET A 157 -2.62 -15.71 -1.75
N ASN A 158 -3.89 -16.12 -1.63
CA ASN A 158 -4.31 -17.52 -1.73
C ASN A 158 -4.03 -18.11 -3.12
N HIS A 159 -4.31 -17.36 -4.19
CA HIS A 159 -4.03 -17.81 -5.56
C HIS A 159 -2.52 -17.93 -5.82
N ILE A 160 -1.74 -16.92 -5.40
CA ILE A 160 -0.28 -16.92 -5.53
C ILE A 160 0.31 -18.12 -4.78
N SER A 161 -0.11 -18.36 -3.54
CA SER A 161 0.37 -19.47 -2.71
C SER A 161 0.01 -20.83 -3.29
N ALA A 162 -1.13 -20.94 -3.98
CA ALA A 162 -1.57 -22.16 -4.65
C ALA A 162 -0.98 -22.33 -6.07
N GLY A 163 -0.20 -21.37 -6.57
CA GLY A 163 0.33 -21.38 -7.94
C GLY A 163 -0.74 -21.27 -9.03
N LYS A 164 -1.90 -20.68 -8.72
CA LYS A 164 -3.06 -20.54 -9.61
C LYS A 164 -3.15 -19.13 -10.19
N GLU A 165 -3.71 -19.02 -11.40
CA GLU A 165 -4.03 -17.70 -11.96
C GLU A 165 -5.20 -17.05 -11.21
N PRO A 166 -5.14 -15.74 -10.91
CA PRO A 166 -6.13 -15.05 -10.07
C PRO A 166 -7.36 -14.60 -10.86
N GLU A 167 -7.91 -15.45 -11.74
CA GLU A 167 -9.02 -15.10 -12.64
C GLU A 167 -10.30 -14.65 -11.92
N ASN A 168 -10.51 -15.15 -10.70
CA ASN A 168 -11.69 -14.87 -9.88
C ASN A 168 -11.43 -13.88 -8.73
N VAL A 169 -10.24 -13.28 -8.66
CA VAL A 169 -9.95 -12.27 -7.64
C VAL A 169 -10.65 -10.97 -8.03
N GLU A 170 -11.62 -10.54 -7.23
CA GLU A 170 -12.38 -9.32 -7.46
C GLU A 170 -11.47 -8.09 -7.49
N ASN A 171 -11.85 -7.08 -8.26
CA ASN A 171 -11.18 -5.79 -8.37
C ASN A 171 -9.71 -5.84 -8.86
N LEU A 172 -9.22 -6.99 -9.35
CA LEU A 172 -7.84 -7.14 -9.79
C LEU A 172 -7.64 -6.76 -11.26
N THR A 173 -6.57 -6.04 -11.55
CA THR A 173 -5.95 -6.01 -12.88
C THR A 173 -4.61 -6.71 -12.79
N TRP A 174 -4.28 -7.56 -13.77
CA TRP A 174 -3.10 -8.39 -13.69
C TRP A 174 -2.52 -8.75 -15.04
N ARG A 175 -1.25 -9.14 -15.02
CA ARG A 175 -0.52 -9.64 -16.18
C ARG A 175 -0.52 -11.17 -16.18
N THR A 176 -0.98 -11.77 -17.26
CA THR A 176 -0.89 -13.22 -17.47
C THR A 176 0.57 -13.62 -17.74
N LYS A 177 0.86 -14.93 -17.61
CA LYS A 177 2.21 -15.45 -17.88
C LYS A 177 2.71 -15.20 -19.31
N ASP A 178 1.80 -15.03 -20.27
CA ASP A 178 2.11 -14.66 -21.65
C ASP A 178 2.17 -13.14 -21.90
N GLY A 179 2.13 -12.34 -20.84
CA GLY A 179 2.34 -10.89 -20.87
C GLY A 179 1.09 -10.05 -21.12
N ARG A 180 -0.08 -10.68 -21.32
CA ARG A 180 -1.34 -9.97 -21.63
C ARG A 180 -1.97 -9.36 -20.38
N LYS A 181 -2.55 -8.17 -20.55
CA LYS A 181 -3.39 -7.52 -19.54
C LYS A 181 -4.72 -8.27 -19.38
N ARG A 182 -5.12 -8.53 -18.14
CA ARG A 182 -6.44 -9.00 -17.73
C ARG A 182 -7.03 -8.06 -16.69
N ILE A 183 -8.33 -7.80 -16.80
CA ILE A 183 -9.07 -6.93 -15.89
C ILE A 183 -10.26 -7.74 -15.38
N ASN A 184 -10.24 -8.07 -14.10
CA ASN A 184 -11.35 -8.78 -13.47
C ASN A 184 -12.49 -7.78 -13.14
N PRO A 185 -13.72 -8.22 -12.86
CA PRO A 185 -14.80 -7.32 -12.49
C PRO A 185 -14.51 -6.51 -11.21
N MET A 186 -15.02 -5.28 -11.14
CA MET A 186 -14.98 -4.46 -9.93
C MET A 186 -16.28 -4.61 -9.15
N THR A 187 -16.32 -5.57 -8.24
CA THR A 187 -17.54 -6.04 -7.55
C THR A 187 -17.42 -6.03 -6.03
N PHE A 188 -16.21 -6.11 -5.48
CA PHE A 188 -16.00 -6.02 -4.04
C PHE A 188 -16.00 -4.55 -3.60
N VAL A 189 -17.17 -4.02 -3.28
CA VAL A 189 -17.36 -2.64 -2.82
C VAL A 189 -18.27 -2.64 -1.58
N PRO A 190 -17.75 -3.00 -0.40
CA PRO A 190 -18.58 -3.11 0.80
C PRO A 190 -19.10 -1.74 1.23
N THR A 191 -20.34 -1.72 1.72
CA THR A 191 -21.01 -0.54 2.30
C THR A 191 -20.81 -0.42 3.81
N GLU A 192 -20.44 -1.52 4.46
CA GLU A 192 -20.11 -1.62 5.88
C GLU A 192 -18.60 -1.91 6.00
N MET A 193 -17.98 -1.48 7.10
CA MET A 193 -16.53 -1.59 7.30
C MET A 193 -16.14 -2.20 8.64
N ASP A 194 -17.06 -2.87 9.31
CA ASP A 194 -16.82 -3.49 10.62
C ASP A 194 -15.78 -4.62 10.54
N ASP A 195 -15.65 -5.25 9.38
CA ASP A 195 -14.63 -6.27 9.10
C ASP A 195 -13.22 -5.68 8.89
N LEU A 196 -13.12 -4.35 8.71
CA LEU A 196 -11.85 -3.67 8.48
C LEU A 196 -11.25 -3.22 9.81
N TRP A 197 -10.45 -4.09 10.41
CA TRP A 197 -9.82 -3.81 11.68
C TRP A 197 -8.49 -3.06 11.52
N ILE A 198 -8.31 -2.01 12.32
CA ILE A 198 -7.02 -1.29 12.43
C ILE A 198 -6.41 -1.60 13.79
N ASP A 199 -5.48 -2.55 13.82
CA ASP A 199 -4.76 -2.94 15.03
C ASP A 199 -3.35 -2.36 15.05
N TYR A 200 -3.13 -1.32 15.86
CA TYR A 200 -1.77 -0.80 16.06
C TYR A 200 -0.90 -1.74 16.91
N GLY A 201 -1.50 -2.64 17.68
CA GLY A 201 -0.80 -3.73 18.37
C GLY A 201 -0.14 -4.71 17.39
N GLU A 202 -0.77 -5.01 16.25
CA GLU A 202 -0.14 -5.79 15.18
C GLU A 202 1.10 -5.07 14.62
N VAL A 203 1.01 -3.76 14.40
CA VAL A 203 2.16 -2.94 13.97
C VAL A 203 3.32 -3.03 14.97
N ILE A 204 3.04 -3.00 16.28
CA ILE A 204 4.05 -3.20 17.33
C ILE A 204 4.66 -4.61 17.26
N LYS A 205 3.85 -5.65 17.04
CA LYS A 205 4.35 -7.03 16.85
C LYS A 205 5.31 -7.12 15.66
N LEU A 206 5.06 -6.39 14.57
CA LEU A 206 5.98 -6.33 13.42
C LEU A 206 7.33 -5.73 13.81
N VAL A 207 7.33 -4.63 14.57
CA VAL A 207 8.56 -4.00 15.08
C VAL A 207 9.38 -5.01 15.88
N LEU A 208 8.75 -5.75 16.79
CA LEU A 208 9.42 -6.75 17.62
C LEU A 208 9.94 -7.94 16.80
N ARG A 209 9.12 -8.46 15.88
CA ARG A 209 9.45 -9.60 15.01
C ARG A 209 10.65 -9.33 14.12
N HIS A 210 10.70 -8.14 13.52
CA HIS A 210 11.74 -7.75 12.57
C HIS A 210 12.89 -6.97 13.19
N ARG A 211 12.78 -6.57 14.46
CA ARG A 211 13.74 -5.70 15.17
C ARG A 211 14.08 -4.43 14.38
N ASP A 212 13.09 -3.88 13.71
CA ASP A 212 13.23 -2.78 12.77
C ASP A 212 12.12 -1.75 13.00
N LEU A 213 12.34 -0.90 14.01
CA LEU A 213 11.40 0.16 14.36
C LEU A 213 11.25 1.16 13.21
N GLU A 214 12.37 1.58 12.61
CA GLU A 214 12.38 2.66 11.62
C GLU A 214 11.56 2.35 10.37
N SER A 215 11.61 1.10 9.91
CA SER A 215 10.84 0.66 8.73
C SER A 215 9.33 0.68 8.98
N THR A 216 8.89 0.62 10.22
CA THR A 216 7.46 0.55 10.56
C THR A 216 6.89 1.92 10.96
N LEU A 217 7.74 2.96 11.09
CA LEU A 217 7.26 4.29 11.44
C LEU A 217 6.33 4.84 10.34
N PRO A 218 5.13 5.35 10.71
CA PRO A 218 4.23 6.01 9.77
C PRO A 218 4.87 7.16 9.02
N TYR A 219 5.63 8.01 9.72
CA TYR A 219 6.37 9.16 9.20
C TYR A 219 7.58 9.45 10.10
N GLU A 220 8.46 10.35 9.68
CA GLU A 220 9.78 10.55 10.29
C GLU A 220 9.72 10.99 11.76
N SER A 221 8.86 11.96 12.09
CA SER A 221 8.73 12.57 13.42
C SER A 221 7.79 11.84 14.38
N PHE A 222 7.30 10.65 14.02
CA PHE A 222 6.30 9.89 14.80
C PHE A 222 6.70 9.67 16.26
N MET A 223 7.99 9.46 16.55
CA MET A 223 8.47 9.24 17.92
C MET A 223 8.38 10.50 18.80
N SER A 224 8.42 11.69 18.20
CA SER A 224 8.32 12.96 18.93
C SER A 224 6.88 13.47 19.01
N TYR A 225 6.04 13.09 18.04
CA TYR A 225 4.65 13.50 17.98
C TYR A 225 3.78 12.33 17.50
N PRO A 226 3.53 11.30 18.33
CA PRO A 226 2.77 10.14 17.90
C PRO A 226 1.30 10.52 17.79
N PHE A 227 0.78 10.49 16.57
CA PHE A 227 -0.66 10.47 16.33
C PHE A 227 -0.99 9.33 15.37
N THR A 228 -2.14 8.72 15.61
CA THR A 228 -2.72 7.65 14.80
C THR A 228 -4.12 8.07 14.37
N ALA A 229 -4.67 7.37 13.38
CA ALA A 229 -6.01 7.63 12.87
C ALA A 229 -6.94 6.46 13.17
N VAL A 230 -8.20 6.78 13.46
CA VAL A 230 -9.30 5.81 13.52
C VAL A 230 -10.11 5.99 12.24
N LEU A 231 -10.34 4.88 11.53
CA LEU A 231 -11.05 4.91 10.25
C LEU A 231 -12.56 4.79 10.48
N THR A 232 -13.25 5.93 10.40
CA THR A 232 -14.71 6.02 10.60
C THR A 232 -15.51 5.73 9.33
N CYS A 233 -15.00 6.18 8.18
CA CYS A 233 -15.62 5.95 6.88
C CYS A 233 -14.57 5.84 5.75
N LYS A 234 -14.95 5.18 4.65
CA LYS A 234 -14.27 5.26 3.35
C LYS A 234 -15.26 5.75 2.30
N GLY A 235 -14.77 6.47 1.29
CA GLY A 235 -15.62 7.17 0.32
C GLY A 235 -16.05 8.56 0.79
N CYS A 236 -16.90 9.23 0.00
CA CYS A 236 -17.30 10.62 0.24
C CYS A 236 -18.79 10.81 -0.06
N ALA A 237 -19.45 11.70 0.68
CA ALA A 237 -20.84 12.09 0.45
C ALA A 237 -20.99 13.30 -0.50
N TYR A 238 -19.88 13.94 -0.88
CA TYR A 238 -19.87 15.24 -1.56
C TYR A 238 -19.28 15.16 -2.97
N ASN A 239 -19.74 16.07 -3.84
CA ASN A 239 -19.32 16.19 -5.25
C ASN A 239 -18.49 17.45 -5.50
N CYS A 240 -17.40 17.63 -4.76
CA CYS A 240 -16.47 18.73 -4.99
C CYS A 240 -15.85 18.62 -6.40
N ILE A 241 -16.01 19.68 -7.21
CA ILE A 241 -15.67 19.68 -8.65
C ILE A 241 -14.21 19.29 -8.93
N THR A 242 -13.29 19.68 -8.06
CA THR A 242 -11.84 19.46 -8.24
C THR A 242 -11.31 18.20 -7.54
N CYS A 243 -12.16 17.47 -6.81
CA CYS A 243 -11.72 16.37 -5.96
C CYS A 243 -11.85 15.02 -6.66
N GLY A 244 -10.70 14.39 -6.94
CA GLY A 244 -10.62 12.99 -7.39
C GLY A 244 -11.09 11.97 -6.34
N GLY A 245 -11.41 12.42 -5.13
CA GLY A 245 -12.04 11.63 -4.07
C GLY A 245 -13.51 11.99 -3.80
N SER A 246 -14.18 12.71 -4.70
CA SER A 246 -15.61 13.02 -4.58
C SER A 246 -16.49 11.77 -4.77
N CYS A 247 -17.75 11.83 -4.31
CA CYS A 247 -18.74 10.77 -4.51
C CYS A 247 -18.88 10.38 -5.98
N TYR A 248 -18.94 11.36 -6.88
CA TYR A 248 -18.96 11.16 -8.33
C TYR A 248 -17.71 10.41 -8.80
N ALA A 249 -16.52 10.82 -8.37
CA ALA A 249 -15.28 10.18 -8.77
C ALA A 249 -15.20 8.74 -8.24
N PHE A 250 -15.63 8.52 -6.99
CA PHE A 250 -15.71 7.19 -6.38
C PHE A 250 -16.72 6.27 -7.08
N LYS A 251 -17.88 6.78 -7.45
CA LYS A 251 -18.89 6.04 -8.19
C LYS A 251 -18.37 5.58 -9.56
N ASN A 252 -17.74 6.49 -10.30
CA ASN A 252 -17.32 6.20 -11.68
C ASN A 252 -16.01 5.40 -11.77
N SER A 253 -15.16 5.45 -10.74
CA SER A 253 -13.83 4.82 -10.77
C SER A 253 -13.71 3.61 -9.84
N PHE A 254 -14.57 3.54 -8.81
CA PHE A 254 -14.52 2.49 -7.79
C PHE A 254 -15.86 1.80 -7.52
N ASN A 255 -16.91 2.07 -8.31
CA ASN A 255 -18.27 1.55 -8.11
C ASN A 255 -18.84 1.82 -6.70
N ARG A 256 -18.38 2.87 -6.01
CA ARG A 256 -18.84 3.27 -4.68
C ARG A 256 -19.82 4.44 -4.76
N ASP A 257 -21.09 4.18 -4.50
CA ASP A 257 -22.17 5.18 -4.59
C ASP A 257 -22.24 6.15 -3.39
N GLY A 258 -21.51 5.87 -2.31
CA GLY A 258 -21.52 6.70 -1.10
C GLY A 258 -20.53 6.21 -0.05
N PRO A 259 -20.45 6.92 1.08
CA PRO A 259 -19.55 6.52 2.16
C PRO A 259 -19.95 5.15 2.70
N ALA A 260 -18.95 4.30 2.92
CA ALA A 260 -19.08 3.12 3.76
C ALA A 260 -18.68 3.48 5.18
N HIS A 261 -19.42 2.96 6.14
CA HIS A 261 -19.31 3.35 7.54
C HIS A 261 -18.85 2.18 8.40
N LYS A 262 -18.16 2.51 9.49
CA LYS A 262 -17.91 1.60 10.60
C LYS A 262 -18.90 1.90 11.73
N SER A 263 -19.40 0.87 12.40
CA SER A 263 -20.29 1.00 13.54
C SER A 263 -19.62 1.71 14.72
N ALA A 264 -20.41 2.42 15.52
CA ALA A 264 -19.90 3.14 16.67
C ALA A 264 -19.26 2.20 17.70
N GLU A 265 -19.83 1.01 17.86
CA GLU A 265 -19.33 -0.04 18.74
C GLU A 265 -17.92 -0.47 18.31
N LYS A 266 -17.70 -0.73 17.02
CA LYS A 266 -16.36 -1.07 16.51
C LYS A 266 -15.35 0.05 16.63
N LEU A 267 -15.77 1.30 16.45
CA LEU A 267 -14.89 2.46 16.66
C LEU A 267 -14.45 2.56 18.12
N VAL A 268 -15.35 2.34 19.08
CA VAL A 268 -15.01 2.34 20.51
C VAL A 268 -14.09 1.17 20.85
N GLU A 269 -14.30 0.00 20.27
CA GLU A 269 -13.39 -1.13 20.44
C GLU A 269 -11.97 -0.77 19.95
N GLU A 270 -11.81 -0.25 18.73
CA GLU A 270 -10.50 0.13 18.16
C GLU A 270 -9.77 1.21 18.96
N ILE A 271 -10.51 2.18 19.51
CA ILE A 271 -9.92 3.25 20.33
C ILE A 271 -9.35 2.72 21.66
N ASN A 272 -9.91 1.63 22.18
CA ASN A 272 -9.55 1.08 23.49
C ASN A 272 -8.43 0.03 23.44
N VAL A 273 -7.96 -0.36 22.24
CA VAL A 273 -6.84 -1.30 22.03
C VAL A 273 -5.52 -0.54 21.90
#